data_AF-A0A3D1BMU6-F1
#
_entry.id   AF-A0A3D1BMU6-F1
#
_cell.length_a   1.000
_cell.length_b   1.000
_cell.length_c   1.000
_cell.angle_alpha   90.00
_cell.angle_beta   90.00
_cell.angle_gamma   90.00
#
_symmetry.space_group_name_H-M   'P 1'
#
loop_
_entity.id
_entity.type
_entity.pdbx_description
1 polymer ?
#
loop_
_entity_poly.entity_id
_entity_poly.type
_entity_poly.pdbx_seq_one_letter_code
_entity_poly.pdbx_strand_id
1 'polypeptide(L)' 'MRTTLAIDEGLLEEAKFLSGAKTKKEAVEKALDEFIKRRKAKKLLELEGKVELSFSLKELIDRRKKDVPNR' A
#
# COMPACT_ATOMS: atom_id res chain seq x y z
N MET A 1 6.82 16.64 -11.05
CA MET A 1 6.20 17.88 -11.57
C MET A 1 6.09 18.89 -10.43
N ARG A 2 6.28 20.19 -10.69
CA ARG A 2 6.01 21.22 -9.68
C ARG A 2 4.57 21.71 -9.87
N THR A 3 3.77 21.57 -8.83
CA THR A 3 2.34 21.94 -8.86
C THR A 3 2.07 22.80 -7.63
N THR A 4 1.38 23.91 -7.82
CA THR A 4 0.92 24.76 -6.72
C THR A 4 -0.49 24.30 -6.33
N LEU A 5 -0.67 23.89 -5.08
CA LEU A 5 -1.93 23.42 -4.53
C LEU A 5 -2.14 24.10 -3.18
N ALA A 6 -3.37 24.53 -2.90
CA ALA A 6 -3.76 24.94 -1.56
C ALA A 6 -4.07 23.68 -0.74
N ILE A 7 -3.30 23.46 0.31
CA ILE A 7 -3.42 22.32 1.23
C ILE A 7 -3.36 22.86 2.65
N ASP A 8 -4.15 22.29 3.55
CA ASP A 8 -4.07 22.62 4.97
C ASP A 8 -2.66 22.30 5.52
N GLU A 9 -2.05 23.29 6.17
CA GLU A 9 -0.68 23.16 6.64
C GLU A 9 -0.56 22.23 7.86
N GLY A 10 -1.58 22.19 8.71
CA GLY A 10 -1.64 21.29 9.87
C GLY A 10 -1.63 19.83 9.44
N LEU A 11 -2.50 19.46 8.49
CA LEU A 11 -2.56 18.12 7.91
C LEU A 11 -1.23 17.70 7.27
N LEU A 12 -0.56 18.63 6.59
CA LEU A 12 0.70 18.34 5.91
C LEU A 12 1.86 18.11 6.89
N GLU A 13 1.94 18.88 7.97
CA GLU A 13 2.93 18.67 9.02
C GLU A 13 2.66 17.40 9.83
N GLU A 14 1.40 17.08 10.13
CA GLU A 14 1.03 15.82 10.77
C GLU A 14 1.41 14.62 9.88
N ALA A 15 1.08 14.67 8.60
CA ALA A 15 1.46 13.62 7.65
C ALA A 15 2.98 13.47 7.55
N LYS A 16 3.74 14.58 7.57
CA LYS A 16 5.21 14.56 7.56
C LYS A 16 5.78 13.94 8.84
N PHE A 17 5.23 14.30 10.01
CA PHE A 17 5.63 13.74 11.30
C PHE A 17 5.38 12.23 11.37
N LEU A 18 4.15 11.79 11.04
CA LEU A 18 3.77 10.37 11.08
C LEU A 18 4.52 9.52 10.05
N SER A 19 4.82 10.07 8.87
CA SER A 19 5.55 9.35 7.81
C SER A 19 7.07 9.37 7.95
N GLY A 20 7.61 10.10 8.95
CA GLY A 20 9.04 10.33 9.13
C GLY A 20 9.70 11.01 7.91
N ALA A 21 8.92 11.73 7.10
CA ALA A 21 9.41 12.37 5.90
C ALA A 21 10.24 13.62 6.24
N LYS A 22 11.35 13.83 5.51
CA LYS A 22 12.22 14.99 5.73
C LYS A 22 11.62 16.26 5.14
N THR A 23 10.82 16.11 4.08
CA THR A 23 10.25 17.24 3.33
C THR A 23 8.74 17.10 3.15
N LYS A 24 8.06 18.24 3.00
CA LYS A 24 6.62 18.30 2.66
C LYS A 24 6.31 17.50 1.37
N LYS A 25 7.19 17.58 0.36
CA LYS A 25 7.06 16.83 -0.89
C LYS A 25 7.06 15.32 -0.64
N GLU A 26 8.06 14.84 0.11
CA GLU A 26 8.20 13.41 0.41
C GLU A 26 6.98 12.88 1.21
N ALA A 27 6.47 13.69 2.15
CA ALA A 27 5.25 13.35 2.90
C ALA A 27 4.05 13.14 1.95
N VAL A 28 3.87 14.03 0.98
CA VAL A 28 2.79 13.93 -0.02
C VAL A 28 2.98 12.70 -0.91
N GLU A 29 4.19 12.46 -1.42
CA GLU A 29 4.47 11.28 -2.26
C GLU A 29 4.20 9.98 -1.52
N LYS A 30 4.65 9.87 -0.26
CA LYS A 30 4.38 8.70 0.60
C LYS A 30 2.89 8.52 0.87
N ALA A 31 2.17 9.59 1.20
CA ALA A 31 0.74 9.53 1.46
C ALA A 31 -0.05 9.04 0.24
N LEU A 32 0.31 9.51 -0.96
CA LEU A 32 -0.32 9.08 -2.20
C LEU A 32 -0.03 7.60 -2.51
N ASP A 33 1.21 7.16 -2.34
CA ASP A 33 1.60 5.76 -2.57
C ASP A 33 0.85 4.82 -1.60
N GLU A 34 0.81 5.15 -0.31
CA GLU A 34 0.03 4.38 0.67
C GLU A 34 -1.46 4.36 0.34
N PHE A 35 -2.03 5.51 -0.05
CA PHE A 35 -3.44 5.59 -0.42
C PHE A 35 -3.75 4.66 -1.60
N ILE A 36 -2.92 4.68 -2.64
CA ILE A 36 -3.05 3.82 -3.81
C ILE A 36 -2.92 2.35 -3.40
N LYS A 37 -1.89 1.99 -2.61
CA LYS A 37 -1.67 0.63 -2.12
C LYS A 37 -2.87 0.12 -1.32
N ARG A 38 -3.39 0.92 -0.38
CA ARG A 38 -4.58 0.57 0.42
C ARG A 38 -5.81 0.36 -0.45
N ARG A 39 -6.02 1.18 -1.49
CA ARG A 39 -7.13 1.02 -2.43
C ARG A 39 -6.98 -0.23 -3.31
N LYS A 40 -5.77 -0.52 -3.80
CA LYS A 40 -5.49 -1.75 -4.56
C LYS A 40 -5.69 -3.00 -3.70
N ALA A 41 -5.21 -2.97 -2.45
CA ALA A 41 -5.42 -4.06 -1.51
C ALA A 41 -6.90 -4.29 -1.22
N LYS A 42 -7.70 -3.21 -1.04
CA LYS A 42 -9.16 -3.34 -0.91
C LYS A 42 -9.82 -3.99 -2.13
N LYS A 43 -9.38 -3.70 -3.35
CA LYS A 43 -9.87 -4.38 -4.56
C LYS A 43 -9.56 -5.88 -4.57
N LEU A 44 -8.50 -6.33 -3.91
CA LEU A 44 -8.25 -7.78 -3.77
C LEU A 44 -9.33 -8.48 -2.95
N LEU A 45 -9.92 -7.78 -1.96
CA LEU A 45 -11.08 -8.32 -1.23
C LEU A 45 -12.31 -8.45 -2.12
N GLU A 46 -12.49 -7.55 -3.10
CA GLU A 46 -13.61 -7.63 -4.06
C GLU A 46 -13.49 -8.82 -5.04
N LEU A 47 -12.29 -9.41 -5.14
CA LEU A 47 -11.99 -10.61 -5.93
C LEU A 47 -12.24 -11.91 -5.15
N GLU A 48 -12.58 -11.83 -3.86
CA GLU A 48 -12.93 -12.99 -3.04
C GLU A 48 -14.10 -13.76 -3.67
N GLY A 49 -13.89 -15.06 -3.92
CA GLY A 49 -14.87 -15.94 -4.56
C GLY A 49 -15.08 -15.73 -6.06
N LYS A 50 -14.40 -14.75 -6.69
CA LYS A 50 -14.52 -14.48 -8.14
C LYS A 50 -13.33 -14.95 -8.98
N VAL A 51 -12.24 -15.34 -8.33
CA VAL A 51 -11.03 -15.79 -9.00
C VAL A 51 -10.87 -17.28 -8.74
N GLU A 52 -10.95 -18.09 -9.79
CA GLU A 52 -10.49 -19.47 -9.76
C GLU A 52 -8.96 -19.46 -9.72
N LEU A 53 -8.41 -19.96 -8.62
CA LEU A 53 -6.97 -20.16 -8.51
C LEU A 53 -6.62 -21.42 -9.31
N SER A 54 -5.76 -21.28 -10.32
CA SER A 54 -5.24 -22.40 -11.12
C SER A 54 -4.28 -23.31 -10.34
N PHE A 55 -4.24 -23.19 -9.01
CA PHE A 55 -3.33 -23.90 -8.13
C PHE A 55 -4.13 -24.78 -7.17
N SER A 56 -3.64 -25.99 -6.96
CA SER A 56 -4.14 -26.84 -5.87
C SER A 56 -3.72 -26.29 -4.51
N LEU A 57 -4.47 -26.63 -3.46
CA LEU A 57 -4.16 -26.23 -2.08
C LEU A 57 -2.72 -26.62 -1.68
N LYS A 58 -2.24 -27.78 -2.15
CA LYS A 58 -0.90 -28.29 -1.85
C LYS A 58 0.19 -27.41 -2.45
N GLU A 59 0.04 -26.99 -3.71
CA GLU A 59 0.99 -26.10 -4.40
C GLU A 59 1.06 -24.71 -3.75
N LEU A 60 -0.09 -24.20 -3.29
CA LEU A 60 -0.14 -22.92 -2.55
C LEU A 60 0.62 -22.99 -1.22
N ILE A 61 0.47 -24.09 -0.48
CA ILE A 61 1.17 -24.31 0.80
C ILE A 61 2.68 -24.43 0.56
N ASP A 62 3.10 -25.17 -0.46
CA ASP A 62 4.52 -25.37 -0.76
C ASP A 62 5.21 -24.08 -1.23
N ARG A 63 4.51 -23.23 -2.00
CA ARG A 63 5.00 -21.89 -2.34
C ARG A 63 5.14 -20.99 -1.11
N ARG A 64 4.12 -20.94 -0.25
CA ARG A 64 4.16 -20.12 0.97
C ARG A 64 5.36 -20.46 1.86
N LYS A 65 5.72 -21.75 1.98
CA LYS A 65 6.90 -22.20 2.74
C LYS A 65 8.22 -21.73 2.14
N LYS A 66 8.30 -21.53 0.82
CA LYS A 66 9.49 -20.99 0.14
C LYS A 66 9.57 -19.47 0.26
N ASP A 67 8.45 -18.78 0.13
CA ASP A 67 8.40 -17.31 0.06
C ASP A 67 8.50 -16.64 1.44
N VAL A 68 8.12 -17.34 2.52
CA VAL A 68 8.22 -16.85 3.91
C VAL A 68 8.99 -17.88 4.73
N PRO A 69 10.34 -17.82 4.75
CA PRO A 69 11.17 -18.86 5.37
C PRO A 69 11.07 -18.94 6.89
N ASN A 70 10.63 -17.86 7.55
CA ASN A 70 10.77 -17.65 9.00
C ASN A 70 9.42 -17.42 9.70
N ARG A 71 8.45 -18.33 9.55
CA ARG A 71 7.22 -18.29 10.36
C ARG A 71 7.07 -19.55 11.20
#